data_AF-A0A7V1RIW3-F1
#
_entry.id   AF-A0A7V1RIW3-F1
#
_cell.length_a   1.000
_cell.length_b   1.000
_cell.length_c   1.000
_cell.angle_alpha   90.00
_cell.angle_beta   90.00
_cell.angle_gamma   90.00
#
_symmetry.space_group_name_H-M   'P 1'
#
loop_
_entity.id
_entity.type
_entity.pdbx_description
1 polymer ?
#
loop_
_entity_poly.entity_id
_entity_poly.type
_entity_poly.pdbx_seq_one_letter_code
_entity_poly.pdbx_strand_id
1 'polypeptide(L)'
;MSPRAPRGRPGRTLALPEEGASVEAREQVRSERRGGILSRLRPGGGEPEPATGLELLLRTVRSYNPKADLREIERAYRFAEQAHAGQRRISGDEFITHPLAVATILADLGLDTTTLVAALLHDTVEDTDVTLEQLEREFGPDIARIVDGLTKLDAIELRSRELEQAENVRKMIVAMAGDIRVLLIKLADRLHNMRTLSVLAPETQRRIATETLEIYAP
;
A
#
# COMPACT_ATOMS: atom_id res chain seq x y z
N MET A 1 28.25 38.31 -22.41
CA MET A 1 29.71 38.57 -22.44
C MET A 1 30.22 38.51 -21.01
N SER A 2 31.05 37.52 -20.67
CA SER A 2 31.88 37.54 -19.44
C SER A 2 33.01 38.57 -19.63
N PRO A 3 33.59 39.15 -18.56
CA PRO A 3 34.81 38.55 -18.01
C PRO A 3 35.10 38.76 -16.50
N ARG A 4 35.70 37.71 -15.92
CA ARG A 4 36.84 37.63 -14.97
C ARG A 4 37.19 38.78 -14.00
N ALA A 5 37.42 38.34 -12.76
CA ALA A 5 38.08 39.00 -11.63
C ALA A 5 39.55 39.46 -11.88
N PRO A 6 40.12 40.23 -10.94
CA PRO A 6 41.44 39.89 -10.40
C PRO A 6 41.57 40.04 -8.86
N ARG A 7 42.65 39.44 -8.34
CA ARG A 7 43.07 39.30 -6.93
C ARG A 7 43.89 40.51 -6.44
N GLY A 8 43.91 40.74 -5.12
CA GLY A 8 44.97 41.50 -4.42
C GLY A 8 44.74 41.64 -2.90
N ARG A 9 45.59 41.03 -2.06
CA ARG A 9 45.73 41.21 -0.60
C ARG A 9 46.73 42.38 -0.30
N PRO A 10 47.20 42.69 0.95
CA PRO A 10 46.83 42.28 2.32
C PRO A 10 46.72 43.46 3.34
N GLY A 11 46.26 43.18 4.57
CA GLY A 11 46.42 44.06 5.73
C GLY A 11 46.31 43.27 7.03
N ARG A 12 47.36 43.32 7.86
CA ARG A 12 47.68 42.41 8.98
C ARG A 12 47.65 43.24 10.27
N THR A 13 46.91 42.81 11.30
CA THR A 13 47.09 43.21 12.71
C THR A 13 46.49 42.07 13.56
N LEU A 14 47.27 41.10 14.06
CA LEU A 14 47.98 41.08 15.36
C LEU A 14 47.06 41.29 16.57
N ALA A 15 46.57 40.18 17.15
CA ALA A 15 46.52 39.93 18.58
C ALA A 15 46.45 38.40 18.81
N LEU A 16 47.40 37.87 19.59
CA LEU A 16 47.45 36.53 20.18
C LEU A 16 47.16 36.69 21.69
N PRO A 17 47.19 35.62 22.51
CA PRO A 17 46.29 34.46 22.56
C PRO A 17 45.72 34.30 24.00
N GLU A 18 44.75 33.42 24.21
CA GLU A 18 44.46 32.89 25.55
C GLU A 18 44.66 31.38 25.52
N GLU A 19 45.37 30.92 26.54
CA GLU A 19 46.05 29.64 26.66
C GLU A 19 45.10 28.52 27.08
N GLY A 20 45.42 27.31 26.61
CA GLY A 20 44.73 26.07 26.96
C GLY A 20 45.50 24.86 26.45
N ALA A 21 46.74 24.72 26.92
CA ALA A 21 47.54 23.50 26.89
C ALA A 21 46.72 22.31 27.48
N SER A 22 46.84 21.04 27.09
CA SER A 22 47.89 20.31 26.36
C SER A 22 47.52 18.81 26.28
N VAL A 23 48.36 18.06 25.55
CA VAL A 23 48.62 16.60 25.69
C VAL A 23 47.54 15.70 25.04
N GLU A 24 47.75 14.85 24.02
CA GLU A 24 48.94 14.23 23.45
C GLU A 24 48.62 13.78 22.02
N ALA A 25 49.44 14.24 21.08
CA ALA A 25 49.69 13.53 19.84
C ALA A 25 50.85 12.55 20.11
N ARG A 26 50.74 11.30 19.64
CA ARG A 26 51.82 10.47 19.03
C ARG A 26 51.46 8.99 19.12
N GLU A 27 51.09 8.39 17.99
CA GLU A 27 51.93 7.34 17.41
C GLU A 27 51.55 7.08 15.95
N GLN A 28 52.52 7.37 15.08
CA GLN A 28 52.48 7.15 13.65
C GLN A 28 52.79 5.68 13.34
N VAL A 29 52.07 5.16 12.34
CA VAL A 29 52.61 4.47 11.15
C VAL A 29 53.74 3.45 11.40
N ARG A 30 53.44 2.17 11.13
CA ARG A 30 54.11 1.30 10.11
C ARG A 30 54.19 -0.15 10.57
N SER A 31 53.45 -1.03 9.90
CA SER A 31 53.90 -2.40 9.66
C SER A 31 53.11 -3.00 8.50
N GLU A 32 53.65 -2.82 7.30
CA GLU A 32 53.28 -3.59 6.12
C GLU A 32 53.70 -5.06 6.25
N ARG A 33 52.83 -5.94 5.76
CA ARG A 33 53.08 -7.26 5.14
C ARG A 33 53.46 -8.43 6.05
N ARG A 34 52.52 -9.38 6.16
CA ARG A 34 52.77 -10.83 5.95
C ARG A 34 51.48 -11.50 5.48
N GLY A 35 51.60 -12.27 4.40
CA GLY A 35 50.48 -12.86 3.68
C GLY A 35 49.73 -13.94 4.45
N GLY A 36 48.48 -14.12 4.06
CA GLY A 36 47.65 -15.27 4.41
C GLY A 36 46.64 -15.50 3.29
N ILE A 37 46.91 -16.49 2.46
CA ILE A 37 45.97 -17.03 1.46
C ILE A 37 44.85 -17.72 2.24
N LEU A 38 43.79 -17.01 2.64
CA LEU A 38 42.56 -17.58 3.23
C LEU A 38 41.41 -16.55 3.27
N SER A 39 41.15 -15.85 2.15
CA SER A 39 39.94 -15.01 2.00
C SER A 39 38.87 -15.68 1.12
N ARG A 40 38.76 -17.01 1.19
CA ARG A 40 37.63 -17.73 0.60
C ARG A 40 36.53 -17.88 1.64
N LEU A 41 35.30 -17.56 1.22
CA LEU A 41 34.01 -17.81 1.86
C LEU A 41 33.60 -16.80 2.95
N ARG A 42 32.92 -15.74 2.49
CA ARG A 42 31.64 -15.35 3.07
C ARG A 42 30.63 -15.25 1.93
N PRO A 43 29.66 -16.17 1.79
CA PRO A 43 28.48 -15.84 1.03
C PRO A 43 27.77 -14.75 1.83
N GLY A 44 27.50 -13.61 1.19
CA GLY A 44 26.62 -12.61 1.74
C GLY A 44 25.23 -13.23 1.90
N GLY A 45 24.95 -13.75 3.10
CA GLY A 45 23.61 -13.78 3.63
C GLY A 45 23.27 -12.35 4.00
N GLY A 46 22.86 -11.56 3.01
CA GLY A 46 22.08 -10.37 3.31
C GLY A 46 20.87 -10.84 4.12
N GLU A 47 20.60 -10.19 5.24
CA GLU A 47 19.32 -10.35 5.89
C GLU A 47 18.24 -10.16 4.81
N PRO A 48 17.21 -11.02 4.73
CA PRO A 48 16.16 -10.81 3.76
C PRO A 48 15.61 -9.41 3.98
N GLU A 49 15.74 -8.54 2.96
CA GLU A 49 15.06 -7.25 2.92
C GLU A 49 13.61 -7.45 3.38
N PRO A 50 13.03 -6.53 4.18
CA PRO A 50 11.68 -6.69 4.67
C PRO A 50 10.75 -6.92 3.47
N ALA A 51 10.09 -8.08 3.45
CA ALA A 51 9.25 -8.49 2.33
C ALA A 51 8.24 -7.38 2.04
N THR A 52 8.14 -7.00 0.76
CA THR A 52 7.15 -6.01 0.32
C THR A 52 5.74 -6.50 0.66
N GLY A 53 4.77 -5.58 0.81
CA GLY A 53 3.40 -5.99 1.14
C GLY A 53 2.80 -6.98 0.13
N LEU A 54 3.17 -6.86 -1.16
CA LEU A 54 2.81 -7.82 -2.19
C LEU A 54 3.45 -9.20 -1.96
N GLU A 55 4.73 -9.26 -1.61
CA GLU A 55 5.40 -10.54 -1.31
C GLU A 55 4.74 -11.27 -0.14
N LEU A 56 4.33 -10.54 0.90
CA LEU A 56 3.58 -11.10 2.03
C LEU A 56 2.24 -11.68 1.57
N LEU A 57 1.47 -10.92 0.77
CA LEU A 57 0.22 -11.41 0.17
C LEU A 57 0.45 -12.70 -0.62
N LEU A 58 1.40 -12.70 -1.57
CA LEU A 58 1.67 -13.87 -2.41
C LEU A 58 2.13 -15.09 -1.59
N ARG A 59 2.89 -14.86 -0.51
CA ARG A 59 3.31 -15.91 0.42
C ARG A 59 2.10 -16.50 1.17
N THR A 60 1.20 -15.65 1.67
CA THR A 60 -0.05 -16.10 2.32
C THR A 60 -0.87 -16.95 1.35
N VAL A 61 -1.11 -16.47 0.13
CA VAL A 61 -1.87 -17.22 -0.90
C VAL A 61 -1.26 -18.59 -1.18
N ARG A 62 0.07 -18.65 -1.36
CA ARG A 62 0.78 -19.90 -1.62
C ARG A 62 0.66 -20.91 -0.47
N SER A 63 0.49 -20.44 0.77
CA SER A 63 0.42 -21.31 1.96
C SER A 63 -0.85 -22.16 1.98
N TYR A 64 -1.99 -21.62 1.54
CA TYR A 64 -3.27 -22.34 1.52
C TYR A 64 -3.66 -22.83 0.12
N ASN A 65 -3.14 -22.21 -0.95
CA ASN A 65 -3.36 -22.64 -2.33
C ASN A 65 -2.05 -22.68 -3.13
N PRO A 66 -1.26 -23.78 -3.03
CA PRO A 66 0.00 -23.92 -3.75
C PRO A 66 -0.12 -23.90 -5.28
N LYS A 67 -1.32 -24.10 -5.82
CA LYS A 67 -1.61 -24.10 -7.27
C LYS A 67 -2.21 -22.79 -7.76
N ALA A 68 -2.39 -21.80 -6.89
CA ALA A 68 -2.93 -20.49 -7.26
C ALA A 68 -2.08 -19.85 -8.37
N ASP A 69 -2.75 -19.18 -9.31
CA ASP A 69 -2.06 -18.35 -10.28
C ASP A 69 -1.63 -17.03 -9.62
N LEU A 70 -0.45 -17.06 -9.01
CA LEU A 70 0.13 -15.90 -8.34
C LEU A 70 0.56 -14.80 -9.32
N ARG A 71 0.76 -15.14 -10.61
CA ARG A 71 1.11 -14.15 -11.64
C ARG A 71 -0.07 -13.26 -11.94
N GLU A 72 -1.29 -13.81 -11.89
CA GLU A 72 -2.50 -13.03 -12.09
C GLU A 72 -2.71 -12.01 -10.97
N ILE A 73 -2.45 -12.39 -9.71
CA ILE A 73 -2.48 -11.48 -8.55
C ILE A 73 -1.43 -10.38 -8.69
N GLU A 74 -0.19 -10.74 -9.06
CA GLU A 74 0.88 -9.77 -9.29
C GLU A 74 0.54 -8.81 -10.44
N ARG A 75 -0.06 -9.30 -11.53
CA ARG A 75 -0.52 -8.46 -12.66
C ARG A 75 -1.59 -7.48 -12.20
N ALA A 76 -2.56 -7.94 -11.42
CA ALA A 76 -3.62 -7.09 -10.87
C ALA A 76 -3.08 -6.01 -9.93
N TYR A 77 -2.14 -6.36 -9.05
CA TYR A 77 -1.47 -5.39 -8.19
C TYR A 77 -0.79 -4.28 -9.00
N ARG A 78 0.01 -4.64 -10.01
CA ARG A 78 0.71 -3.66 -10.85
C ARG A 78 -0.26 -2.79 -11.64
N PHE A 79 -1.36 -3.37 -12.11
CA PHE A 79 -2.40 -2.63 -12.81
C PHE A 79 -3.05 -1.60 -11.88
N ALA A 80 -3.44 -2.00 -10.66
CA ALA A 80 -4.02 -1.09 -9.67
C ALA A 80 -3.02 0.00 -9.25
N GLU A 81 -1.75 -0.36 -9.02
CA GLU A 81 -0.68 0.58 -8.67
C GLU A 81 -0.50 1.65 -9.75
N GLN A 82 -0.56 1.26 -11.02
CA GLN A 82 -0.48 2.18 -12.15
C GLN A 82 -1.74 3.04 -12.29
N ALA A 83 -2.93 2.45 -12.12
CA ALA A 83 -4.20 3.18 -12.22
C ALA A 83 -4.30 4.27 -11.15
N HIS A 84 -3.86 3.97 -9.93
CA HIS A 84 -3.85 4.90 -8.80
C HIS A 84 -2.54 5.71 -8.67
N ALA A 85 -1.70 5.73 -9.71
CA ALA A 85 -0.41 6.40 -9.65
C ALA A 85 -0.57 7.90 -9.37
N GLY A 86 0.11 8.38 -8.32
CA GLY A 86 0.02 9.78 -7.87
C GLY A 86 -1.15 10.07 -6.92
N GLN A 87 -2.06 9.12 -6.71
CA GLN A 87 -3.12 9.23 -5.71
C GLN A 87 -2.59 8.88 -4.32
N ARG A 88 -3.02 9.64 -3.31
CA ARG A 88 -2.65 9.43 -1.90
C ARG A 88 -3.88 9.27 -1.03
N ARG A 89 -3.77 8.44 0.01
CA ARG A 89 -4.74 8.36 1.10
C ARG A 89 -4.67 9.62 1.96
N ILE A 90 -5.70 9.84 2.78
CA ILE A 90 -5.73 10.94 3.77
C ILE A 90 -4.58 10.84 4.78
N SER A 91 -4.07 9.63 5.04
CA SER A 91 -2.86 9.40 5.86
C SER A 91 -1.57 9.94 5.23
N GLY A 92 -1.57 10.16 3.92
CA GLY A 92 -0.39 10.53 3.13
C GLY A 92 0.26 9.35 2.40
N ASP A 93 -0.13 8.12 2.69
CA ASP A 93 0.38 6.90 2.02
C ASP A 93 -0.10 6.81 0.57
N GLU A 94 0.61 6.02 -0.25
CA GLU A 94 0.18 5.73 -1.61
C GLU A 94 -1.14 4.95 -1.61
N PHE A 95 -2.03 5.26 -2.56
CA PHE A 95 -3.37 4.69 -2.55
C PHE A 95 -3.37 3.15 -2.67
N ILE A 96 -2.40 2.57 -3.38
CA ILE A 96 -2.24 1.11 -3.55
C ILE A 96 -2.18 0.33 -2.23
N THR A 97 -1.80 0.99 -1.12
CA THR A 97 -1.78 0.37 0.21
C THR A 97 -3.15 -0.13 0.66
N HIS A 98 -4.24 0.53 0.27
CA HIS A 98 -5.61 0.13 0.61
C HIS A 98 -6.06 -1.13 -0.12
N PRO A 99 -6.07 -1.20 -1.48
CA PRO A 99 -6.42 -2.43 -2.19
C PRO A 99 -5.55 -3.63 -1.79
N LEU A 100 -4.26 -3.39 -1.53
CA LEU A 100 -3.36 -4.44 -1.05
C LEU A 100 -3.76 -4.96 0.35
N ALA A 101 -4.14 -4.07 1.27
CA ALA A 101 -4.60 -4.49 2.60
C ALA A 101 -5.94 -5.23 2.55
N VAL A 102 -6.88 -4.80 1.69
CA VAL A 102 -8.15 -5.50 1.46
C VAL A 102 -7.91 -6.91 0.90
N ALA A 103 -7.05 -7.04 -0.11
CA ALA A 103 -6.66 -8.34 -0.65
C ALA A 103 -5.96 -9.22 0.40
N THR A 104 -5.15 -8.63 1.27
CA THR A 104 -4.47 -9.36 2.37
C THR A 104 -5.47 -9.92 3.37
N ILE A 105 -6.47 -9.13 3.78
CA ILE A 105 -7.55 -9.60 4.66
C ILE A 105 -8.27 -10.82 4.06
N LEU A 106 -8.57 -10.77 2.75
CA LEU A 106 -9.23 -11.88 2.06
C LEU A 106 -8.31 -13.09 1.88
N ALA A 107 -7.02 -12.88 1.67
CA ALA A 107 -6.05 -13.97 1.61
C ALA A 107 -5.91 -14.68 2.97
N ASP A 108 -5.95 -13.95 4.08
CA ASP A 108 -5.94 -14.54 5.43
C ASP A 108 -7.18 -15.42 5.69
N LEU A 109 -8.30 -15.14 5.02
CA LEU A 109 -9.51 -15.95 5.04
C LEU A 109 -9.49 -17.12 4.02
N GLY A 110 -8.43 -17.24 3.22
CA GLY A 110 -8.24 -18.35 2.28
C GLY A 110 -9.01 -18.21 0.96
N LEU A 111 -9.37 -17.00 0.55
CA LEU A 111 -10.16 -16.78 -0.68
C LEU A 111 -9.36 -17.09 -1.96
N ASP A 112 -10.08 -17.33 -3.06
CA ASP A 112 -9.52 -17.73 -4.35
C ASP A 112 -8.91 -16.55 -5.12
N THR A 113 -8.07 -16.87 -6.11
CA THR A 113 -7.36 -15.89 -6.95
C THR A 113 -8.30 -14.86 -7.56
N THR A 114 -9.47 -15.26 -8.06
CA THR A 114 -10.42 -14.35 -8.70
C THR A 114 -10.93 -13.28 -7.72
N THR A 115 -11.26 -13.66 -6.48
CA THR A 115 -11.65 -12.72 -5.43
C THR A 115 -10.51 -11.77 -5.05
N LEU A 116 -9.28 -12.28 -4.93
CA LEU A 116 -8.13 -11.44 -4.58
C LEU A 116 -7.80 -10.44 -5.68
N VAL A 117 -7.89 -10.85 -6.94
CA VAL A 117 -7.71 -9.95 -8.09
C VAL A 117 -8.81 -8.89 -8.11
N ALA A 118 -10.08 -9.27 -7.93
CA ALA A 118 -11.16 -8.30 -7.85
C ALA A 118 -10.99 -7.33 -6.67
N ALA A 119 -10.49 -7.81 -5.52
CA ALA A 119 -10.19 -6.96 -4.37
C ALA A 119 -9.07 -5.95 -4.64
N LEU A 120 -8.02 -6.34 -5.37
CA LEU A 120 -6.96 -5.40 -5.79
C LEU A 120 -7.48 -4.33 -6.76
N LEU A 121 -8.56 -4.63 -7.49
CA LEU A 121 -9.11 -3.77 -8.54
C LEU A 121 -10.38 -3.02 -8.13
N HIS A 122 -10.91 -3.22 -6.91
CA HIS A 122 -12.27 -2.81 -6.55
C HIS A 122 -12.54 -1.30 -6.72
N ASP A 123 -11.59 -0.46 -6.35
CA ASP A 123 -11.72 1.01 -6.45
C ASP A 123 -11.25 1.57 -7.80
N THR A 124 -10.72 0.73 -8.70
CA THR A 124 -10.13 1.25 -9.95
C THR A 124 -11.17 1.88 -10.87
N VAL A 125 -12.39 1.35 -10.94
CA VAL A 125 -13.45 1.88 -11.80
C VAL A 125 -14.08 3.15 -11.22
N GLU A 126 -14.10 3.29 -9.90
CA GLU A 126 -14.71 4.46 -9.25
C GLU A 126 -13.74 5.64 -9.15
N ASP A 127 -12.47 5.37 -8.83
CA ASP A 127 -11.50 6.41 -8.47
C ASP A 127 -10.51 6.73 -9.60
N THR A 128 -10.57 6.04 -10.75
CA THR A 128 -9.64 6.25 -11.88
C THR A 128 -10.36 6.22 -13.23
N ASP A 129 -9.61 6.41 -14.32
CA ASP A 129 -10.14 6.38 -15.71
C ASP A 129 -10.36 4.94 -16.25
N VAL A 130 -10.12 3.91 -15.44
CA VAL A 130 -10.29 2.50 -15.84
C VAL A 130 -11.77 2.19 -16.06
N THR A 131 -12.11 1.57 -17.19
CA THR A 131 -13.49 1.15 -17.49
C THR A 131 -13.73 -0.34 -17.23
N LEU A 132 -14.99 -0.73 -17.02
CA LEU A 132 -15.38 -2.14 -16.87
C LEU A 132 -15.02 -2.97 -18.11
N GLU A 133 -15.15 -2.41 -19.32
CA GLU A 133 -14.75 -3.09 -20.56
C GLU A 133 -13.24 -3.31 -20.62
N GLN A 134 -12.45 -2.39 -20.06
CA GLN A 134 -11.01 -2.59 -19.92
C GLN A 134 -10.70 -3.73 -18.95
N LEU A 135 -11.35 -3.76 -17.78
CA LEU A 135 -11.17 -4.85 -16.83
C LEU A 135 -11.59 -6.21 -17.41
N GLU A 136 -12.69 -6.26 -18.15
CA GLU A 136 -13.14 -7.50 -18.80
C GLU A 136 -12.14 -7.99 -19.84
N ARG A 137 -11.52 -7.10 -20.62
CA ARG A 137 -10.49 -7.46 -21.60
C ARG A 137 -9.20 -7.95 -20.95
N GLU A 138 -8.77 -7.30 -19.86
CA GLU A 138 -7.48 -7.58 -19.20
C GLU A 138 -7.53 -8.77 -18.24
N PHE A 139 -8.65 -8.95 -17.54
CA PHE A 139 -8.80 -9.92 -16.44
C PHE A 139 -9.98 -10.88 -16.62
N GLY A 140 -10.82 -10.68 -17.64
CA GLY A 140 -11.93 -11.55 -17.95
C GLY A 140 -13.25 -11.14 -17.32
N PRO A 141 -14.36 -11.79 -17.77
CA PRO A 141 -15.72 -11.36 -17.45
C PRO A 141 -16.10 -11.57 -15.98
N ASP A 142 -15.48 -12.54 -15.30
CA ASP A 142 -15.82 -12.83 -13.90
C ASP A 142 -15.32 -11.74 -12.95
N ILE A 143 -14.09 -11.27 -13.15
CA ILE A 143 -13.52 -10.17 -12.35
C ILE A 143 -14.27 -8.87 -12.64
N ALA A 144 -14.52 -8.56 -13.91
CA ALA A 144 -15.32 -7.39 -14.28
C ALA A 144 -16.71 -7.41 -13.66
N ARG A 145 -17.39 -8.57 -13.61
CA ARG A 145 -18.71 -8.70 -12.99
C ARG A 145 -18.68 -8.48 -11.48
N ILE A 146 -17.64 -8.95 -10.79
CA ILE A 146 -17.49 -8.70 -9.35
C ILE A 146 -17.26 -7.21 -9.09
N VAL A 147 -16.37 -6.57 -9.84
CA VAL A 147 -16.08 -5.13 -9.70
C VAL A 147 -17.31 -4.28 -10.02
N ASP A 148 -18.03 -4.58 -11.11
CA ASP A 148 -19.31 -3.95 -11.44
C ASP A 148 -20.35 -4.12 -10.31
N GLY A 149 -20.38 -5.30 -9.69
CA GLY A 149 -21.22 -5.58 -8.52
C GLY A 149 -20.88 -4.69 -7.32
N LEU A 150 -19.59 -4.46 -7.06
CA LEU A 150 -19.11 -3.58 -5.99
C LEU A 150 -19.54 -2.12 -6.27
N THR A 151 -19.30 -1.64 -7.49
CA THR A 151 -19.65 -0.26 -7.86
C THR A 151 -21.15 0.03 -7.80
N LYS A 152 -21.97 -0.94 -8.22
CA LYS A 152 -23.43 -0.83 -8.12
C LYS A 152 -23.92 -0.84 -6.68
N LEU A 153 -23.29 -1.64 -5.81
CA LEU A 153 -23.63 -1.71 -4.40
C LEU A 153 -23.35 -0.37 -3.72
N ASP A 154 -22.22 0.26 -4.03
CA ASP A 154 -21.83 1.55 -3.46
C ASP A 154 -22.78 2.68 -3.88
N ALA A 155 -23.18 2.72 -5.15
CA ALA A 155 -24.18 3.65 -5.65
C ALA A 155 -25.55 3.49 -4.97
N ILE A 156 -25.93 2.26 -4.64
CA ILE A 156 -27.18 1.94 -3.96
C ILE A 156 -27.12 2.35 -2.49
N GLU A 157 -26.04 2.02 -1.79
CA GLU A 157 -25.83 2.42 -0.39
C GLU A 157 -25.94 3.93 -0.25
N LEU A 158 -25.33 4.69 -1.16
CA LEU A 158 -25.40 6.15 -1.15
C LEU A 158 -26.85 6.65 -1.20
N ARG A 159 -27.64 6.15 -2.17
CA ARG A 159 -29.05 6.54 -2.32
C ARG A 159 -29.92 6.17 -1.13
N SER A 160 -29.69 4.99 -0.55
CA SER A 160 -30.49 4.55 0.59
C SER A 160 -30.11 5.24 1.89
N ARG A 161 -28.85 5.68 2.04
CA ARG A 161 -28.43 6.58 3.13
C ARG A 161 -29.17 7.92 3.05
N GLU A 162 -29.36 8.50 1.86
CA GLU A 162 -30.15 9.73 1.67
C GLU A 162 -31.61 9.57 2.12
N LEU A 163 -32.13 8.34 2.16
CA LEU A 163 -33.49 8.02 2.55
C LEU A 163 -33.64 7.52 4.00
N GLU A 164 -32.54 7.44 4.78
CA GLU A 164 -32.51 6.96 6.19
C GLU A 164 -33.08 5.53 6.39
N GLN A 165 -32.93 4.62 5.42
CA GLN A 165 -33.53 3.27 5.47
C GLN A 165 -32.51 2.13 5.60
N ALA A 166 -31.87 2.00 6.77
CA ALA A 166 -30.84 0.97 7.02
C ALA A 166 -31.34 -0.48 6.81
N GLU A 167 -32.57 -0.80 7.21
CA GLU A 167 -33.15 -2.15 7.03
C GLU A 167 -33.36 -2.52 5.56
N ASN A 168 -33.67 -1.54 4.71
CA ASN A 168 -33.85 -1.77 3.28
C ASN A 168 -32.49 -1.94 2.58
N VAL A 169 -31.48 -1.18 3.00
CA VAL A 169 -30.09 -1.37 2.55
C VAL A 169 -29.63 -2.78 2.82
N ARG A 170 -29.81 -3.28 4.06
CA ARG A 170 -29.36 -4.62 4.43
C ARG A 170 -30.00 -5.70 3.57
N LYS A 171 -31.33 -5.63 3.38
CA LYS A 171 -32.06 -6.57 2.53
C LYS A 171 -31.63 -6.48 1.07
N MET A 172 -31.33 -5.28 0.58
CA MET A 172 -30.85 -5.06 -0.78
C MET A 172 -29.44 -5.60 -0.99
N ILE A 173 -28.50 -5.38 -0.07
CA ILE A 173 -27.14 -5.93 -0.11
C ILE A 173 -27.19 -7.45 -0.20
N VAL A 174 -27.97 -8.10 0.65
CA VAL A 174 -28.11 -9.57 0.67
C VAL A 174 -28.82 -10.09 -0.58
N ALA A 175 -29.85 -9.38 -1.07
CA ALA A 175 -30.61 -9.80 -2.25
C ALA A 175 -29.87 -9.55 -3.58
N MET A 176 -28.96 -8.58 -3.63
CA MET A 176 -28.20 -8.22 -4.83
C MET A 176 -26.81 -8.85 -4.91
N ALA A 177 -26.30 -9.43 -3.82
CA ALA A 177 -25.11 -10.27 -3.84
C ALA A 177 -25.41 -11.61 -4.55
N GLY A 178 -25.72 -11.54 -5.86
CA GLY A 178 -25.76 -12.71 -6.74
C GLY A 178 -24.40 -13.43 -6.81
N ASP A 179 -23.35 -12.75 -6.34
CA ASP A 179 -22.04 -13.30 -6.07
C ASP A 179 -21.59 -12.93 -4.65
N ILE A 180 -21.44 -13.93 -3.78
CA ILE A 180 -21.02 -13.75 -2.38
C ILE A 180 -19.65 -13.06 -2.26
N ARG A 181 -18.81 -13.15 -3.30
CA ARG A 181 -17.48 -12.53 -3.34
C ARG A 181 -17.58 -11.01 -3.26
N VAL A 182 -18.61 -10.40 -3.84
CA VAL A 182 -18.88 -8.95 -3.76
C VAL A 182 -19.08 -8.54 -2.31
N LEU A 183 -19.91 -9.28 -1.56
CA LEU A 183 -20.15 -8.99 -0.14
C LEU A 183 -18.88 -9.14 0.70
N LEU A 184 -18.11 -10.21 0.48
CA LEU A 184 -16.87 -10.45 1.20
C LEU A 184 -15.83 -9.35 0.97
N ILE A 185 -15.67 -8.91 -0.28
CA ILE A 185 -14.78 -7.79 -0.62
C ILE A 185 -15.25 -6.51 0.09
N LYS A 186 -16.56 -6.22 0.06
CA LYS A 186 -17.08 -5.01 0.73
C LYS A 186 -16.88 -5.04 2.24
N LEU A 187 -17.05 -6.20 2.88
CA LEU A 187 -16.77 -6.37 4.30
C LEU A 187 -15.28 -6.20 4.63
N ALA A 188 -14.39 -6.71 3.78
CA ALA A 188 -12.95 -6.54 3.93
C ALA A 188 -12.51 -5.07 3.74
N ASP A 189 -13.06 -4.37 2.74
CA ASP A 189 -12.92 -2.93 2.55
C ASP A 189 -13.37 -2.16 3.79
N ARG A 190 -14.60 -2.41 4.26
CA ARG A 190 -15.13 -1.78 5.47
C ARG A 190 -14.27 -2.04 6.70
N LEU A 191 -13.78 -3.28 6.87
CA LEU A 191 -12.87 -3.63 7.97
C LEU A 191 -11.55 -2.84 7.90
N HIS A 192 -10.95 -2.72 6.71
CA HIS A 192 -9.73 -1.93 6.55
C HIS A 192 -9.99 -0.45 6.88
N ASN A 193 -11.09 0.12 6.37
CA ASN A 193 -11.49 1.50 6.66
C ASN A 193 -11.67 1.75 8.16
N MET A 194 -12.27 0.79 8.88
CA MET A 194 -12.40 0.86 10.35
C MET A 194 -11.04 0.77 11.07
N ARG A 195 -10.07 0.01 10.55
CA ARG A 195 -8.70 -0.08 11.11
C ARG A 195 -7.91 1.21 10.88
N THR A 196 -8.19 1.96 9.81
CA THR A 196 -7.51 3.21 9.48
C THR A 196 -8.31 4.46 9.85
N LEU A 197 -9.38 4.33 10.64
CA LEU A 197 -10.35 5.40 10.88
C LEU A 197 -9.79 6.62 11.62
N SER A 198 -8.74 6.43 12.43
CA SER A 198 -8.20 7.44 13.34
C SER A 198 -7.63 8.69 12.68
N VAL A 199 -7.29 8.63 11.38
CA VAL A 199 -6.74 9.76 10.63
C VAL A 199 -7.82 10.75 10.16
N LEU A 200 -9.11 10.38 10.24
CA LEU A 200 -10.23 11.20 9.79
C LEU A 200 -10.72 12.17 10.87
N ALA A 201 -11.48 13.19 10.48
CA ALA A 201 -12.12 14.10 11.43
C ALA A 201 -13.16 13.36 12.31
N PRO A 202 -13.35 13.76 13.59
CA PRO A 202 -14.24 13.05 14.52
C PRO A 202 -15.67 12.83 14.01
N GLU A 203 -16.22 13.77 13.25
CA GLU A 203 -17.56 13.64 12.65
C GLU A 203 -17.61 12.53 11.61
N THR A 204 -16.60 12.44 10.74
CA THR A 204 -16.47 11.38 9.75
C THR A 204 -16.26 10.01 10.41
N GLN A 205 -15.46 9.96 11.49
CA GLN A 205 -15.26 8.74 12.27
C GLN A 205 -16.58 8.20 12.82
N ARG A 206 -17.37 9.06 13.49
CA ARG A 206 -18.69 8.67 14.04
C ARG A 206 -19.62 8.19 12.93
N ARG A 207 -19.68 8.90 11.81
CA ARG A 207 -20.54 8.52 10.67
C ARG A 207 -20.20 7.12 10.15
N ILE A 208 -18.92 6.85 9.87
CA ILE A 208 -18.48 5.55 9.35
C ILE A 208 -18.69 4.43 10.39
N ALA A 209 -18.47 4.71 11.67
CA ALA A 209 -18.68 3.73 12.75
C ALA A 209 -20.17 3.37 12.93
N THR A 210 -21.05 4.36 12.96
CA THR A 210 -22.51 4.14 13.04
C THR A 210 -23.00 3.32 11.86
N GLU A 211 -22.61 3.72 10.66
CA GLU A 211 -22.91 2.97 9.45
C GLU A 211 -22.44 1.50 9.54
N THR A 212 -21.22 1.28 10.04
CA THR A 212 -20.66 -0.07 10.18
C THR A 212 -21.55 -0.94 11.07
N LEU A 213 -22.03 -0.38 12.18
CA LEU A 213 -22.91 -1.08 13.12
C LEU A 213 -24.30 -1.36 12.54
N GLU A 214 -24.86 -0.43 11.77
CA GLU A 214 -26.23 -0.54 11.27
C GLU A 214 -26.34 -1.45 10.04
N ILE A 215 -25.32 -1.48 9.19
CA ILE A 215 -25.37 -2.13 7.88
C ILE A 215 -24.55 -3.42 7.83
N TYR A 216 -23.34 -3.45 8.41
CA TYR A 216 -22.35 -4.49 8.12
C TYR A 216 -22.05 -5.46 9.27
N ALA A 217 -22.22 -5.04 10.53
CA ALA A 217 -21.89 -5.83 11.72
C ALA A 217 -22.99 -6.74 12.34
N PRO A 218 -24.31 -6.56 12.11
CA PRO A 218 -25.34 -7.32 12.83
C PRO A 218 -25.42 -8.79 12.38
#